data_AF-A0A9J6ZEN0-F1
#
_entry.id   AF-A0A9J6ZEN0-F1
#
_cell.length_a   1.000
_cell.length_b   1.000
_cell.length_c   1.000
_cell.angle_alpha   90.00
_cell.angle_beta   90.00
_cell.angle_gamma   90.00
#
_symmetry.space_group_name_H-M   'P 1'
#
loop_
_entity.id
_entity.type
_entity.pdbx_description
1 polymer ?
#
loop_
_entity_poly.entity_id
_entity_poly.type
_entity_poly.pdbx_seq_one_letter_code
_entity_poly.pdbx_strand_id
1 'polypeptide(L)'
;MSKAILTIDDGPTTLTPSMIDYLKSKNIMPILFFYGHQLESHFEEGLYALQQGAIIGNHSYSHPNFNDLSYEECISEIEKQEALLDRLFQTAGIERTYKLFRFPYGAKGGKNKALIQQYLHEHGYNRVDDSQIDVKWYIDNEFNTDIDSLWTFDFMEYQLNNSTDFTFDSILHRIHDPNPETGAPLLEREINHIVLIHDHENTDKILPNYFEILIDYVIEEGVEFVPPRISVMKQ
;
A
#
# COMPACT_ATOMS: atom_id res chain seq x y z
N MET A 1 4.75 5.38 21.60
CA MET A 1 5.07 5.35 20.17
C MET A 1 3.86 4.75 19.50
N SER A 2 3.36 5.40 18.45
CA SER A 2 2.43 4.74 17.53
C SER A 2 3.19 3.66 16.77
N LYS A 3 2.49 2.62 16.31
CA LYS A 3 3.10 1.53 15.55
C LYS A 3 2.56 1.52 14.14
N ALA A 4 3.40 1.26 13.15
CA ALA A 4 2.99 1.31 11.75
C ALA A 4 3.47 0.10 10.96
N ILE A 5 2.58 -0.48 10.17
CA ILE A 5 2.95 -1.31 9.03
C ILE A 5 3.13 -0.38 7.84
N LEU A 6 4.31 -0.40 7.22
CA LEU A 6 4.57 0.39 6.02
C LEU A 6 4.03 -0.32 4.79
N THR A 7 3.24 0.39 4.00
CA THR A 7 2.75 -0.07 2.69
C THR A 7 3.13 0.94 1.62
N ILE A 8 3.50 0.43 0.44
CA ILE A 8 3.96 1.23 -0.70
C ILE A 8 3.14 0.87 -1.93
N ASP A 9 2.44 1.83 -2.52
CA ASP A 9 1.62 1.61 -3.72
C ASP A 9 2.35 2.09 -4.99
N ASP A 10 1.72 1.86 -6.14
CA ASP A 10 2.05 2.37 -7.49
C ASP A 10 3.36 1.89 -8.15
N GLY A 11 4.22 1.18 -7.41
CA GLY A 11 5.44 0.61 -7.97
C GLY A 11 5.20 -0.62 -8.89
N PRO A 12 6.27 -1.27 -9.36
CA PRO A 12 7.66 -0.85 -9.19
C PRO A 12 8.06 0.25 -10.19
N THR A 13 9.08 1.03 -9.83
CA THR A 13 9.73 2.02 -10.69
C THR A 13 11.24 1.85 -10.62
N THR A 14 12.00 2.75 -11.26
CA THR A 14 13.46 2.76 -11.13
C THR A 14 13.94 3.09 -9.70
N LEU A 15 13.06 3.62 -8.84
CA LEU A 15 13.33 3.92 -7.43
C LEU A 15 13.17 2.71 -6.51
N THR A 16 12.40 1.68 -6.90
CA THR A 16 12.09 0.55 -6.02
C THR A 16 13.35 -0.05 -5.38
N PRO A 17 14.46 -0.33 -6.12
CA PRO A 17 15.64 -0.93 -5.50
C PRO A 17 16.26 -0.08 -4.38
N SER A 18 16.37 1.25 -4.57
CA SER A 18 16.94 2.13 -3.55
C SER A 18 16.02 2.26 -2.33
N MET A 19 14.69 2.32 -2.53
CA MET A 19 13.73 2.30 -1.43
C MET A 19 13.87 1.04 -0.58
N ILE A 20 13.99 -0.13 -1.22
CA ILE A 20 14.11 -1.42 -0.54
C ILE A 20 15.44 -1.53 0.23
N ASP A 21 16.56 -1.07 -0.37
CA ASP A 21 17.85 -1.05 0.32
C ASP A 21 17.84 -0.14 1.54
N TYR A 22 17.24 1.04 1.42
CA TYR A 22 17.06 1.98 2.53
C TYR A 22 16.22 1.35 3.65
N LEU A 23 15.05 0.79 3.35
CA LEU A 23 14.17 0.17 4.35
C LEU A 23 14.86 -1.00 5.06
N LYS A 24 15.60 -1.83 4.30
CA LYS A 24 16.40 -2.92 4.86
C LYS A 24 17.46 -2.41 5.83
N SER A 25 18.12 -1.28 5.53
CA SER A 25 19.08 -0.65 6.44
C SER A 25 18.45 -0.20 7.77
N LYS A 26 17.13 0.07 7.76
CA LYS A 26 16.32 0.45 8.93
C LYS A 26 15.64 -0.75 9.60
N ASN A 27 15.82 -1.96 9.09
CA ASN A 27 15.10 -3.18 9.49
C ASN A 27 13.57 -3.07 9.33
N ILE A 28 13.11 -2.31 8.32
CA ILE A 28 11.70 -2.14 7.99
C ILE A 28 11.36 -3.07 6.83
N MET A 29 10.30 -3.87 7.00
CA MET A 29 9.77 -4.76 5.96
C MET A 29 8.47 -4.16 5.42
N PRO A 30 8.42 -3.68 4.16
CA PRO A 30 7.21 -3.12 3.59
C PRO A 30 6.30 -4.20 2.99
N ILE A 31 5.04 -3.85 2.81
CA ILE A 31 4.14 -4.48 1.83
C ILE A 31 4.06 -3.57 0.61
N LEU A 32 4.32 -4.10 -0.58
CA LEU A 32 4.27 -3.39 -1.85
C LEU A 32 3.00 -3.78 -2.59
N PHE A 33 2.20 -2.83 -3.04
CA PHE A 33 1.05 -3.06 -3.92
C PHE A 33 1.40 -2.54 -5.32
N PHE A 34 1.84 -3.45 -6.17
CA PHE A 34 2.24 -3.12 -7.53
C PHE A 34 1.08 -3.29 -8.49
N TYR A 35 0.98 -2.39 -9.48
CA TYR A 35 0.06 -2.56 -10.59
C TYR A 35 0.76 -3.10 -11.84
N GLY A 36 0.00 -3.78 -12.70
CA GLY A 36 0.54 -4.62 -13.76
C GLY A 36 1.36 -3.90 -14.82
N HIS A 37 0.89 -2.76 -15.33
CA HIS A 37 1.66 -2.01 -16.33
C HIS A 37 3.07 -1.62 -15.83
N GLN A 38 3.20 -1.29 -14.54
CA GLN A 38 4.51 -1.00 -13.95
C GLN A 38 5.33 -2.25 -13.77
N LEU A 39 4.74 -3.32 -13.24
CA LEU A 39 5.45 -4.57 -13.03
C LEU A 39 5.93 -5.19 -14.35
N GLU A 40 5.21 -5.02 -15.45
CA GLU A 40 5.67 -5.44 -16.78
C GLU A 40 6.85 -4.63 -17.28
N SER A 41 6.86 -3.33 -17.01
CA SER A 41 7.89 -2.40 -17.48
C SER A 41 9.15 -2.42 -16.61
N HIS A 42 8.99 -2.74 -15.32
CA HIS A 42 10.00 -2.73 -14.27
C HIS A 42 10.07 -4.09 -13.55
N PHE A 43 10.03 -5.17 -14.34
CA PHE A 43 9.97 -6.53 -13.81
C PHE A 43 11.20 -6.90 -12.96
N GLU A 44 12.38 -6.43 -13.35
CA GLU A 44 13.62 -6.70 -12.63
C GLU A 44 13.66 -5.98 -11.27
N GLU A 45 13.12 -4.76 -11.20
CA GLU A 45 12.98 -4.00 -9.96
C GLU A 45 11.97 -4.65 -9.00
N GLY A 46 10.84 -5.13 -9.53
CA GLY A 46 9.90 -5.93 -8.75
C GLY A 46 10.50 -7.26 -8.28
N LEU A 47 11.29 -7.92 -9.12
CA LEU A 47 11.98 -9.17 -8.79
C LEU A 47 13.01 -8.95 -7.68
N TYR A 48 13.77 -7.85 -7.78
CA TYR A 48 14.71 -7.44 -6.75
C TYR A 48 14.02 -7.23 -5.41
N ALA A 49 12.94 -6.45 -5.38
CA ALA A 49 12.18 -6.17 -4.16
C ALA A 49 11.69 -7.46 -3.49
N LEU A 50 11.17 -8.41 -4.28
CA LEU A 50 10.74 -9.71 -3.79
C LEU A 50 11.89 -10.51 -3.20
N GLN A 51 13.05 -10.56 -3.87
CA GLN A 51 14.24 -11.28 -3.41
C GLN A 51 14.85 -10.66 -2.14
N GLN A 52 14.66 -9.37 -1.90
CA GLN A 52 15.04 -8.71 -0.65
C GLN A 52 14.07 -8.98 0.51
N GLY A 53 12.97 -9.70 0.27
CA GLY A 53 12.03 -10.14 1.29
C GLY A 53 10.84 -9.21 1.50
N ALA A 54 10.56 -8.29 0.57
CA ALA A 54 9.32 -7.53 0.59
C ALA A 54 8.12 -8.43 0.32
N ILE A 55 6.97 -8.11 0.93
CA ILE A 55 5.70 -8.75 0.58
C ILE A 55 5.12 -7.99 -0.61
N ILE A 56 4.71 -8.69 -1.67
CA ILE A 56 4.13 -8.06 -2.87
C ILE A 56 2.68 -8.51 -3.05
N GLY A 57 1.79 -7.53 -3.10
CA GLY A 57 0.35 -7.63 -3.34
C GLY A 57 -0.07 -7.08 -4.70
N ASN A 58 -1.34 -7.30 -5.01
CA ASN A 58 -1.98 -6.94 -6.26
C ASN A 58 -2.64 -5.55 -6.13
N HIS A 59 -2.33 -4.65 -7.07
CA HIS A 59 -2.91 -3.31 -7.16
C HIS A 59 -3.65 -3.07 -8.48
N SER A 60 -4.31 -4.12 -8.99
CA SER A 60 -4.90 -4.17 -10.33
C SER A 60 -3.85 -4.13 -11.45
N TYR A 61 -4.28 -4.31 -12.70
CA TYR A 61 -3.38 -4.32 -13.84
C TYR A 61 -3.10 -2.93 -14.40
N SER A 62 -4.13 -2.11 -14.62
CA SER A 62 -4.04 -0.79 -15.27
C SER A 62 -4.29 0.39 -14.34
N HIS A 63 -4.46 0.15 -13.03
CA HIS A 63 -4.75 1.15 -12.01
C HIS A 63 -6.05 1.97 -12.24
N PRO A 64 -7.20 1.37 -12.61
CA PRO A 64 -8.44 2.11 -12.82
C PRO A 64 -9.21 2.35 -11.52
N ASN A 65 -10.11 3.34 -11.54
CA ASN A 65 -11.09 3.51 -10.47
C ASN A 65 -12.18 2.42 -10.59
N PHE A 66 -12.18 1.45 -9.69
CA PHE A 66 -13.11 0.32 -9.72
C PHE A 66 -14.58 0.70 -9.45
N ASN A 67 -14.86 1.91 -8.95
CA ASN A 67 -16.24 2.38 -8.82
C ASN A 67 -16.89 2.63 -10.19
N ASP A 68 -16.08 2.86 -11.23
CA ASP A 68 -16.54 3.18 -12.59
C ASP A 68 -16.64 1.95 -13.50
N LEU A 69 -16.23 0.77 -13.02
CA LEU A 69 -16.14 -0.45 -13.80
C LEU A 69 -17.36 -1.36 -13.64
N SER A 70 -17.59 -2.21 -14.65
CA SER A 70 -18.39 -3.43 -14.50
C SER A 70 -17.68 -4.45 -13.62
N TYR A 71 -18.43 -5.41 -13.07
CA TYR A 71 -17.85 -6.46 -12.24
C TYR A 71 -16.83 -7.30 -13.03
N GLU A 72 -17.14 -7.62 -14.28
CA GLU A 72 -16.27 -8.39 -15.17
C GLU A 72 -14.95 -7.65 -15.47
N GLU A 73 -14.99 -6.33 -15.62
CA GLU A 73 -13.79 -5.50 -15.77
C GLU A 73 -12.96 -5.50 -14.48
N CYS A 74 -13.59 -5.40 -13.30
CA CYS A 74 -12.87 -5.50 -12.02
C CYS A 74 -12.14 -6.85 -11.88
N ILE A 75 -12.79 -7.97 -12.22
CA ILE A 75 -12.16 -9.29 -12.15
C ILE A 75 -11.02 -9.42 -13.17
N SER A 76 -11.22 -8.92 -14.39
CA SER A 76 -10.17 -8.90 -15.43
C SER A 76 -8.92 -8.15 -14.97
N GLU A 77 -9.10 -7.02 -14.28
CA GLU A 77 -8.01 -6.22 -13.70
C GLU A 77 -7.25 -6.99 -12.62
N ILE A 78 -7.96 -7.67 -11.72
CA ILE A 78 -7.36 -8.47 -10.65
C ILE A 78 -6.58 -9.65 -11.24
N GLU A 79 -7.20 -10.45 -12.13
CA GLU A 79 -6.63 -11.68 -12.67
C GLU A 79 -5.41 -11.44 -13.57
N LYS A 80 -5.43 -10.39 -14.38
CA LYS A 80 -4.27 -10.03 -15.21
C LYS A 80 -3.05 -9.70 -14.34
N GLN A 81 -3.24 -8.93 -13.28
CA GLN A 81 -2.15 -8.62 -12.37
C GLN A 81 -1.71 -9.85 -11.57
N GLU A 82 -2.66 -10.71 -11.21
CA GLU A 82 -2.36 -11.95 -10.49
C GLU A 82 -1.46 -12.88 -11.32
N ALA A 83 -1.68 -12.97 -12.64
CA ALA A 83 -0.83 -13.75 -13.54
C ALA A 83 0.61 -13.21 -13.63
N LEU A 84 0.79 -11.89 -13.57
CA LEU A 84 2.13 -11.26 -13.52
C LEU A 84 2.84 -11.53 -12.20
N LEU A 85 2.12 -11.45 -11.07
CA LEU A 85 2.66 -11.78 -9.77
C LEU A 85 3.05 -13.27 -9.70
N ASP A 86 2.23 -14.18 -10.23
CA ASP A 86 2.58 -15.60 -10.28
C ASP A 86 3.87 -15.84 -11.08
N ARG A 87 4.05 -15.14 -12.21
CA ARG A 87 5.30 -15.16 -12.98
C ARG A 87 6.48 -14.58 -12.19
N LEU A 88 6.27 -13.50 -11.44
CA LEU A 88 7.29 -12.87 -10.60
C LEU A 88 7.82 -13.83 -9.54
N PHE A 89 6.91 -14.44 -8.76
CA PHE A 89 7.26 -15.40 -7.72
C PHE A 89 7.90 -16.66 -8.30
N GLN A 90 7.39 -17.17 -9.43
CA GLN A 90 8.00 -18.30 -10.14
C GLN A 90 9.44 -17.97 -10.58
N THR A 91 9.67 -16.78 -11.14
CA THR A 91 11.00 -16.35 -11.60
C THR A 91 11.97 -16.18 -10.43
N ALA A 92 11.48 -15.69 -9.29
CA ALA A 92 12.26 -15.59 -8.06
C ALA A 92 12.59 -16.96 -7.42
N GLY A 93 11.86 -18.02 -7.79
CA GLY A 93 11.94 -19.32 -7.12
C GLY A 93 11.41 -19.26 -5.68
N ILE A 94 10.49 -18.33 -5.39
CA ILE A 94 9.92 -18.10 -4.06
C ILE A 94 8.45 -18.55 -4.08
N GLU A 95 8.05 -19.36 -3.09
CA GLU A 95 6.66 -19.74 -2.92
C GLU A 95 5.82 -18.54 -2.45
N ARG A 96 4.70 -18.28 -3.13
CA ARG A 96 3.80 -17.18 -2.77
C ARG A 96 2.86 -17.61 -1.64
N THR A 97 3.22 -17.28 -0.41
CA THR A 97 2.43 -17.63 0.79
C THR A 97 1.16 -16.80 0.94
N TYR A 98 1.18 -15.54 0.50
CA TYR A 98 0.09 -14.58 0.71
C TYR A 98 -0.37 -13.94 -0.59
N LYS A 99 -1.69 -13.79 -0.73
CA LYS A 99 -2.33 -13.01 -1.80
C LYS A 99 -2.99 -11.78 -1.19
N LEU A 100 -2.33 -10.62 -1.29
CA LEU A 100 -2.89 -9.36 -0.82
C LEU A 100 -3.45 -8.57 -2.00
N PHE A 101 -4.48 -7.76 -1.75
CA PHE A 101 -5.06 -6.87 -2.74
C PHE A 101 -5.40 -5.52 -2.10
N ARG A 102 -5.17 -4.44 -2.86
CA ARG A 102 -5.59 -3.09 -2.52
C ARG A 102 -6.18 -2.43 -3.76
N PHE A 103 -7.33 -1.78 -3.63
CA PHE A 103 -7.93 -1.04 -4.73
C PHE A 103 -7.14 0.24 -5.04
N PRO A 104 -6.88 0.55 -6.31
CA PRO A 104 -6.49 1.90 -6.74
C PRO A 104 -7.43 2.96 -6.16
N TYR A 105 -6.88 4.09 -5.72
CA TYR A 105 -7.63 5.24 -5.18
C TYR A 105 -8.48 4.96 -3.93
N GLY A 106 -8.34 3.79 -3.29
CA GLY A 106 -9.30 3.33 -2.28
C GLY A 106 -10.71 3.14 -2.85
N ALA A 107 -10.84 2.95 -4.17
CA ALA A 107 -12.11 2.77 -4.85
C ALA A 107 -12.62 1.34 -4.67
N LYS A 108 -13.29 1.07 -3.55
CA LYS A 108 -13.71 -0.27 -3.10
C LYS A 108 -14.81 -0.96 -3.94
N GLY A 109 -14.91 -0.62 -5.22
CA GLY A 109 -15.77 -1.29 -6.20
C GLY A 109 -17.22 -0.81 -6.24
N GLY A 110 -17.59 0.23 -5.47
CA GLY A 110 -18.92 0.83 -5.48
C GLY A 110 -20.05 -0.21 -5.38
N LYS A 111 -20.92 -0.25 -6.41
CA LYS A 111 -22.02 -1.23 -6.51
C LYS A 111 -21.56 -2.69 -6.56
N ASN A 112 -20.32 -2.95 -6.97
CA ASN A 112 -19.72 -4.28 -7.08
C ASN A 112 -18.97 -4.71 -5.81
N LYS A 113 -18.86 -3.86 -4.78
CA LYS A 113 -18.07 -4.12 -3.55
C LYS A 113 -18.28 -5.54 -3.03
N ALA A 114 -19.53 -5.91 -2.75
CA ALA A 114 -19.86 -7.21 -2.15
C ALA A 114 -19.41 -8.40 -3.02
N LEU A 115 -19.59 -8.32 -4.34
CA LEU A 115 -19.19 -9.37 -5.28
C LEU A 115 -17.67 -9.50 -5.36
N ILE A 116 -16.95 -8.38 -5.34
CA ILE A 116 -15.48 -8.38 -5.37
C ILE A 116 -14.93 -8.95 -4.06
N GLN A 117 -15.47 -8.55 -2.90
CA GLN A 117 -15.06 -9.13 -1.61
C GLN A 117 -15.29 -10.64 -1.56
N GLN A 118 -16.44 -11.11 -2.08
CA GLN A 118 -16.72 -12.53 -2.20
C GLN A 118 -15.70 -13.23 -3.12
N TYR A 119 -15.40 -12.67 -4.29
CA TYR A 119 -14.39 -13.20 -5.19
C TYR A 119 -13.02 -13.30 -4.51
N LEU A 120 -12.57 -12.24 -3.85
CA LEU A 120 -11.28 -12.21 -3.14
C LEU A 120 -11.22 -13.33 -2.08
N HIS A 121 -12.29 -13.49 -1.29
CA HIS A 121 -12.40 -14.56 -0.30
C HIS A 121 -12.31 -15.96 -0.94
N GLU A 122 -13.13 -16.23 -1.96
CA GLU A 122 -13.19 -17.53 -2.65
C GLU A 122 -11.87 -17.90 -3.35
N HIS A 123 -11.09 -16.91 -3.77
CA HIS A 123 -9.79 -17.10 -4.45
C HIS A 123 -8.59 -17.03 -3.51
N GLY A 124 -8.83 -17.06 -2.19
CA GLY A 124 -7.79 -17.21 -1.17
C GLY A 124 -6.97 -15.95 -0.93
N TYR A 125 -7.51 -14.77 -1.22
CA TYR A 125 -6.88 -13.51 -0.79
C TYR A 125 -6.88 -13.41 0.74
N ASN A 126 -5.86 -12.74 1.25
CA ASN A 126 -5.59 -12.55 2.66
C ASN A 126 -5.65 -11.07 3.01
N ARG A 127 -5.82 -10.79 4.31
CA ARG A 127 -5.84 -9.43 4.84
C ARG A 127 -4.55 -9.13 5.58
N VAL A 128 -4.09 -7.88 5.50
CA VAL A 128 -3.14 -7.36 6.50
C VAL A 128 -3.82 -7.41 7.87
N ASP A 129 -3.13 -7.96 8.87
CA ASP A 129 -3.64 -8.02 10.24
C ASP A 129 -3.68 -6.61 10.85
N ASP A 130 -4.88 -6.06 10.81
CA ASP A 130 -5.34 -4.79 11.34
C ASP A 130 -6.17 -4.98 12.63
N SER A 131 -6.11 -6.15 13.27
CA SER A 131 -6.89 -6.44 14.50
C SER A 131 -6.56 -5.52 15.67
N GLN A 132 -5.42 -4.83 15.61
CA GLN A 132 -4.96 -3.87 16.61
C GLN A 132 -5.26 -2.40 16.22
N ILE A 133 -5.93 -2.16 15.09
CA ILE A 133 -6.36 -0.83 14.67
C ILE A 133 -7.71 -0.53 15.30
N ASP A 134 -7.70 0.21 16.41
CA ASP A 134 -8.90 0.67 17.13
C ASP A 134 -9.22 2.14 16.78
N VAL A 135 -9.34 2.42 15.48
CA VAL A 135 -9.65 3.76 14.97
C VAL A 135 -11.13 3.80 14.60
N LYS A 136 -11.90 4.67 15.25
CA LYS A 136 -13.36 4.76 15.06
C LYS A 136 -13.77 4.94 13.60
N TRP A 137 -13.10 5.84 12.86
CA TRP A 137 -13.35 6.03 11.42
C TRP A 137 -13.14 4.74 10.61
N TYR A 138 -12.12 3.95 10.95
CA TYR A 138 -11.79 2.72 10.24
C TYR A 138 -12.85 1.63 10.47
N ILE A 139 -13.30 1.49 11.72
CA ILE A 139 -14.31 0.51 12.14
C ILE A 139 -15.70 0.90 11.63
N ASP A 140 -16.10 2.17 11.76
CA ASP A 140 -17.42 2.65 11.34
C ASP A 140 -17.66 2.51 9.83
N ASN A 141 -16.58 2.56 9.02
CA ASN A 141 -16.64 2.33 7.58
C ASN A 141 -16.43 0.85 7.19
N GLU A 142 -16.38 -0.04 8.19
CA GLU A 142 -16.24 -1.50 8.03
C GLU A 142 -14.95 -1.93 7.29
N PHE A 143 -13.91 -1.07 7.27
CA PHE A 143 -12.66 -1.39 6.59
C PHE A 143 -11.93 -2.57 7.22
N ASN A 144 -12.16 -2.80 8.53
CA ASN A 144 -11.67 -3.96 9.27
C ASN A 144 -12.44 -5.26 9.00
N THR A 145 -13.36 -5.29 8.03
CA THR A 145 -14.12 -6.50 7.66
C THR A 145 -13.84 -6.96 6.23
N ASP A 146 -13.40 -6.04 5.37
CA ASP A 146 -13.09 -6.35 3.99
C ASP A 146 -11.80 -7.19 3.86
N ILE A 147 -11.65 -7.92 2.75
CA ILE A 147 -10.45 -8.68 2.40
C ILE A 147 -9.36 -7.76 1.84
N ASP A 148 -9.75 -6.73 1.09
CA ASP A 148 -8.82 -5.73 0.58
C ASP A 148 -8.19 -4.91 1.72
N SER A 149 -6.97 -4.45 1.51
CA SER A 149 -6.23 -3.67 2.51
C SER A 149 -6.43 -2.18 2.29
N LEU A 150 -6.89 -1.45 3.32
CA LEU A 150 -6.93 0.02 3.34
C LEU A 150 -5.95 0.58 4.38
N TRP A 151 -5.40 1.74 4.10
CA TRP A 151 -4.54 2.48 5.02
C TRP A 151 -5.34 3.26 6.07
N THR A 152 -4.69 3.55 7.19
CA THR A 152 -5.17 4.51 8.19
C THR A 152 -4.53 5.88 8.04
N PHE A 153 -3.38 5.96 7.35
CA PHE A 153 -2.70 7.22 7.09
C PHE A 153 -2.07 7.18 5.70
N ASP A 154 -2.21 8.26 4.96
CA ASP A 154 -1.62 8.47 3.64
C ASP A 154 -0.90 9.83 3.66
N PHE A 155 0.39 9.79 3.32
CA PHE A 155 1.25 10.96 3.23
C PHE A 155 0.79 11.92 2.12
N MET A 156 0.13 11.41 1.07
CA MET A 156 -0.32 12.16 -0.11
C MET A 156 0.83 12.88 -0.84
N GLU A 157 2.05 12.37 -0.71
CA GLU A 157 3.27 12.92 -1.30
C GLU A 157 3.26 12.85 -2.84
N TYR A 158 2.46 11.96 -3.43
CA TYR A 158 2.18 11.93 -4.87
C TYR A 158 1.47 13.21 -5.38
N GLN A 159 0.85 13.99 -4.48
CA GLN A 159 0.23 15.26 -4.82
C GLN A 159 1.20 16.44 -4.89
N LEU A 160 2.45 16.25 -4.49
CA LEU A 160 3.48 17.29 -4.65
C LEU A 160 3.54 17.69 -6.12
N ASN A 161 3.29 18.98 -6.36
CA ASN A 161 3.20 19.52 -7.70
C ASN A 161 3.59 20.99 -7.69
N ASN A 162 4.56 21.37 -8.54
CA ASN A 162 5.04 22.74 -8.70
C ASN A 162 3.97 23.75 -9.17
N SER A 163 2.79 23.27 -9.57
CA SER A 163 1.69 24.07 -10.09
C SER A 163 0.47 24.13 -9.16
N THR A 164 0.55 23.53 -7.97
CA THR A 164 -0.53 23.53 -6.98
C THR A 164 -0.03 24.03 -5.63
N ASP A 165 -0.94 24.36 -4.73
CA ASP A 165 -0.59 24.78 -3.36
C ASP A 165 -0.22 23.60 -2.44
N PHE A 166 -0.21 22.36 -2.94
CA PHE A 166 0.21 21.18 -2.17
C PHE A 166 1.74 21.09 -2.15
N THR A 167 2.32 21.36 -0.99
CA THR A 167 3.77 21.42 -0.78
C THR A 167 4.23 20.45 0.30
N PHE A 168 5.53 20.41 0.59
CA PHE A 168 6.04 19.61 1.70
C PHE A 168 5.43 20.03 3.05
N ASP A 169 5.15 21.32 3.25
CA ASP A 169 4.46 21.81 4.45
C ASP A 169 3.03 21.26 4.56
N SER A 170 2.36 20.99 3.43
CA SER A 170 1.06 20.32 3.42
C SER A 170 1.16 18.89 3.95
N ILE A 171 2.23 18.15 3.59
CA ILE A 171 2.50 16.80 4.12
C ILE A 171 2.79 16.87 5.61
N LEU A 172 3.65 17.81 6.06
CA LEU A 172 3.94 18.00 7.47
C LEU A 172 2.68 18.36 8.27
N HIS A 173 1.82 19.22 7.73
CA HIS A 173 0.55 19.56 8.37
C HIS A 173 -0.33 18.31 8.57
N ARG A 174 -0.39 17.42 7.58
CA ARG A 174 -1.12 16.15 7.68
C ARG A 174 -0.54 15.22 8.73
N ILE A 175 0.79 15.08 8.79
CA ILE A 175 1.47 14.25 9.81
C ILE A 175 1.10 14.73 11.23
N HIS A 176 1.01 16.04 11.42
CA HIS A 176 0.73 16.67 12.71
C HIS A 176 -0.76 16.95 12.98
N ASP A 177 -1.67 16.58 12.09
CA ASP A 177 -3.10 16.84 12.27
C ASP A 177 -3.67 15.90 13.35
N PRO A 178 -4.14 16.42 14.51
CA PRO A 178 -4.74 15.58 15.54
C PRO A 178 -6.18 15.19 15.23
N ASN A 179 -6.82 15.78 14.21
CA ASN A 179 -8.22 15.52 13.85
C ASN A 179 -8.42 15.47 12.33
N PRO A 180 -7.79 14.50 11.63
CA PRO A 180 -7.89 14.44 10.18
C PRO A 180 -9.31 14.10 9.73
N GLU A 181 -9.74 14.68 8.60
CA GLU A 181 -11.05 14.38 8.00
C GLU A 181 -11.19 12.91 7.58
N THR A 182 -10.07 12.29 7.17
CA THR A 182 -9.97 10.89 6.78
C THR A 182 -8.75 10.24 7.40
N GLY A 183 -8.86 8.96 7.74
CA GLY A 183 -7.78 8.22 8.40
C GLY A 183 -7.71 8.45 9.91
N ALA A 184 -6.50 8.31 10.46
CA ALA A 184 -6.18 8.41 11.87
C ALA A 184 -5.03 9.43 12.08
N PRO A 185 -5.01 10.14 13.22
CA PRO A 185 -3.88 11.00 13.58
C PRO A 185 -2.61 10.16 13.79
N LEU A 186 -1.59 10.36 12.96
CA LEU A 186 -0.41 9.48 12.90
C LEU A 186 0.42 9.48 14.19
N LEU A 187 0.53 10.65 14.83
CA LEU A 187 1.38 10.85 16.00
C LEU A 187 0.64 10.64 17.33
N GLU A 188 -0.65 10.27 17.30
CA GLU A 188 -1.37 9.90 18.51
C GLU A 188 -0.83 8.58 19.09
N ARG A 189 -0.51 8.58 20.39
CA ARG A 189 0.15 7.44 21.02
C ARG A 189 -0.80 6.25 21.11
N GLU A 190 -0.21 5.05 21.03
CA GLU A 190 -0.91 3.77 21.22
C GLU A 190 -1.89 3.39 20.11
N ILE A 191 -1.92 4.14 19.00
CA ILE A 191 -2.59 3.74 17.77
C ILE A 191 -1.67 2.86 16.92
N ASN A 192 -2.24 1.80 16.33
CA ASN A 192 -1.60 1.00 15.29
C ASN A 192 -2.11 1.46 13.92
N HIS A 193 -1.20 1.55 12.95
CA HIS A 193 -1.47 2.11 11.64
C HIS A 193 -1.08 1.14 10.53
N ILE A 194 -1.80 1.26 9.41
CA ILE A 194 -1.30 0.91 8.08
C ILE A 194 -1.00 2.25 7.41
N VAL A 195 0.28 2.51 7.12
CA VAL A 195 0.75 3.76 6.52
C VAL A 195 0.97 3.55 5.03
N LEU A 196 0.47 4.48 4.21
CA LEU A 196 0.62 4.51 2.77
C LEU A 196 1.59 5.61 2.34
N ILE A 197 2.55 5.22 1.52
CA ILE A 197 3.40 6.07 0.67
C ILE A 197 3.42 5.44 -0.73
N HIS A 198 3.86 6.15 -1.76
CA HIS A 198 3.82 5.68 -3.15
C HIS A 198 5.24 5.63 -3.70
N ASP A 199 5.52 4.64 -4.55
CA ASP A 199 6.71 4.60 -5.38
C ASP A 199 6.49 5.48 -6.62
N HIS A 200 6.85 6.77 -6.53
CA HIS A 200 6.43 7.79 -7.48
C HIS A 200 7.60 8.69 -7.94
N GLU A 201 8.14 8.39 -9.13
CA GLU A 201 9.28 9.10 -9.71
C GLU A 201 9.05 10.61 -9.89
N ASN A 202 7.82 11.05 -10.10
CA ASN A 202 7.54 12.48 -10.22
C ASN A 202 7.63 13.20 -8.87
N THR A 203 7.28 12.53 -7.77
CA THR A 203 7.53 13.07 -6.44
C THR A 203 9.03 13.22 -6.20
N ASP A 204 9.84 12.22 -6.57
CA ASP A 204 11.30 12.30 -6.42
C ASP A 204 11.94 13.42 -7.26
N LYS A 205 11.41 13.71 -8.45
CA LYS A 205 11.86 14.87 -9.25
C LYS A 205 11.62 16.22 -8.56
N ILE A 206 10.57 16.31 -7.74
CA ILE A 206 10.20 17.55 -7.03
C ILE A 206 10.90 17.64 -5.68
N LEU A 207 10.92 16.52 -4.94
CA LEU A 207 11.57 16.37 -3.66
C LEU A 207 12.50 15.14 -3.71
N PRO A 208 13.76 15.31 -4.15
CA PRO A 208 14.70 14.21 -4.23
C PRO A 208 14.90 13.53 -2.88
N ASN A 209 14.86 12.20 -2.88
CA ASN A 209 14.89 11.35 -1.67
C ASN A 209 13.70 11.58 -0.72
N TYR A 210 12.53 12.01 -1.22
CA TYR A 210 11.34 12.22 -0.39
C TYR A 210 11.02 11.02 0.49
N PHE A 211 11.25 9.80 -0.03
CA PHE A 211 10.98 8.57 0.69
C PHE A 211 11.78 8.49 1.99
N GLU A 212 13.10 8.70 1.92
CA GLU A 212 13.97 8.69 3.10
C GLU A 212 13.61 9.83 4.05
N ILE A 213 13.35 11.03 3.52
CA ILE A 213 12.98 12.22 4.30
C ILE A 213 11.72 11.95 5.13
N LEU A 214 10.66 11.44 4.52
CA LEU A 214 9.39 11.21 5.20
C LEU A 214 9.46 10.07 6.21
N ILE A 215 10.13 8.96 5.86
CA ILE A 215 10.29 7.82 6.75
C ILE A 215 11.15 8.18 7.96
N ASP A 216 12.28 8.84 7.77
CA ASP A 216 13.12 9.29 8.90
C ASP A 216 12.40 10.30 9.77
N TYR A 217 11.67 11.25 9.17
CA TYR A 217 10.90 12.24 9.93
C TYR A 217 9.89 11.60 10.87
N VAL A 218 9.07 10.65 10.40
CA VAL A 218 8.06 10.02 11.28
C VAL A 218 8.69 9.10 12.33
N ILE A 219 9.85 8.50 12.06
CA ILE A 219 10.61 7.75 13.06
C ILE A 219 11.10 8.69 14.16
N GLU A 220 11.63 9.87 13.81
CA GLU A 220 12.07 10.90 14.76
C GLU A 220 10.90 11.43 15.61
N GLU A 221 9.71 11.55 15.02
CA GLU A 221 8.47 11.93 15.72
C GLU A 221 7.87 10.78 16.56
N GLY A 222 8.47 9.59 16.54
CA GLY A 222 8.15 8.48 17.44
C GLY A 222 7.18 7.44 16.89
N VAL A 223 7.06 7.32 15.56
CA VAL A 223 6.43 6.17 14.88
C VAL A 223 7.41 4.99 14.87
N GLU A 224 6.97 3.85 15.39
CA GLU A 224 7.71 2.59 15.36
C GLU A 224 7.19 1.73 14.20
N PHE A 225 8.00 1.51 13.16
CA PHE A 225 7.63 0.57 12.10
C PHE A 225 7.77 -0.87 12.58
N VAL A 226 6.70 -1.66 12.43
CA VAL A 226 6.63 -3.05 12.85
C VAL A 226 6.48 -3.98 11.64
N PRO A 227 7.01 -5.21 11.70
CA PRO A 227 6.84 -6.18 10.61
C PRO A 227 5.35 -6.46 10.34
N PRO A 228 4.95 -6.56 9.07
CA PRO A 228 3.58 -6.90 8.71
C PRO A 228 3.20 -8.28 9.23
N ARG A 229 1.95 -8.41 9.68
CA ARG A 229 1.30 -9.68 9.97
C ARG A 229 0.16 -9.87 8.98
N ILE A 230 -0.03 -11.09 8.49
CA ILE A 230 -1.06 -11.40 7.52
C ILE A 230 -2.05 -12.39 8.13
N SER A 231 -3.34 -12.03 8.07
CA SER A 231 -4.45 -12.86 8.51
C SER A 231 -4.82 -13.86 7.42
N VAL A 232 -4.52 -15.13 7.66
CA VAL A 232 -4.92 -16.22 6.75
C VAL A 232 -6.40 -16.52 6.97
N MET A 233 -7.22 -16.16 5.98
CA MET A 233 -8.64 -16.46 5.99
C MET A 233 -8.82 -17.97 5.77
N LYS A 234 -9.51 -18.63 6.71
CA LYS A 234 -9.91 -20.04 6.52
C LYS A 234 -11.05 -20.07 5.51
N GLN A 235 -10.90 -20.89 4.47
CA GLN A 235 -11.97 -21.19 3.50
C GLN A 235 -13.17 -21.87 4.19
#